data_AF-W0UB67-F1
#
_entry.id   AF-W0UB67-F1
#
_cell.length_a   1.000
_cell.length_b   1.000
_cell.length_c   1.000
_cell.angle_alpha   90.00
_cell.angle_beta   90.00
_cell.angle_gamma   90.00
#
_symmetry.space_group_name_H-M   'P 1'
#
loop_
_entity.id
_entity.type
_entity.pdbx_description
1 polymer ?
#
loop_
_entity_poly.entity_id
_entity_poly.type
_entity_poly.pdbx_seq_one_letter_code
_entity_poly.pdbx_strand_id
1 'polypeptide(L)'
;HELMHRRHWFPRRVSQILMTFFADPNRDIGHVMTHHIFLDTAKDSDTPRRGETIYTFIFRATLGSYDDAIRCEAESLRRHGLSPWNWRNRNYQQVLLLLVIPGVCGYFGGMPAMVFAAAAMMTSKLFLEAFNYFQHYGLVRVEGAPVLKHHTWNHLGAVVRPLGVEITNHINHHLDSHTKFYDLKPEPDAPQMPSL
;
A
#
# COMPACT_ATOMS: atom_id res chain seq x y z
N HIS A 1 -0.13 -7.84 -1.57
CA HIS A 1 0.65 -6.85 -2.34
C HIS A 1 0.66 -7.18 -3.83
N GLU A 2 1.41 -8.18 -4.26
CA GLU A 2 1.61 -8.55 -5.67
C GLU A 2 0.35 -8.52 -6.58
N LEU A 3 -0.77 -9.07 -6.09
CA LEU A 3 -2.01 -9.16 -6.87
C LEU A 3 -2.54 -7.79 -7.36
N MET A 4 -2.21 -6.70 -6.66
CA MET A 4 -2.62 -5.34 -7.04
C MET A 4 -1.91 -4.82 -8.30
N HIS A 5 -0.72 -5.35 -8.60
CA HIS A 5 0.12 -4.94 -9.74
C HIS A 5 -0.19 -5.72 -11.03
N ARG A 6 -1.13 -6.67 -10.97
CA ARG A 6 -1.47 -7.54 -12.10
C ARG A 6 -2.35 -6.79 -13.10
N ARG A 7 -2.09 -6.96 -14.40
CA ARG A 7 -2.90 -6.33 -15.47
C ARG A 7 -4.32 -6.89 -15.56
N HIS A 8 -4.48 -8.18 -15.27
CA HIS A 8 -5.78 -8.84 -15.32
C HIS A 8 -6.68 -8.37 -14.16
N TRP A 9 -7.97 -8.21 -14.41
CA TRP A 9 -8.92 -7.67 -13.43
C TRP A 9 -9.12 -8.59 -12.22
N PHE A 10 -9.08 -9.91 -12.42
CA PHE A 10 -9.39 -10.89 -11.37
C PHE A 10 -8.42 -10.84 -10.18
N PRO A 11 -7.08 -10.92 -10.36
CA PRO A 11 -6.14 -10.74 -9.25
C PRO A 11 -6.31 -9.41 -8.52
N ARG A 12 -6.56 -8.31 -9.24
CA ARG A 12 -6.78 -7.00 -8.62
C ARG A 12 -8.03 -6.99 -7.74
N ARG A 13 -9.11 -7.65 -8.16
CA ARG A 13 -10.32 -7.83 -7.33
C ARG A 13 -10.05 -8.66 -6.08
N VAL A 14 -9.30 -9.75 -6.20
CA VAL A 14 -8.87 -10.54 -5.03
C VAL A 14 -8.04 -9.66 -4.09
N SER A 15 -7.11 -8.86 -4.61
CA SER A 15 -6.33 -7.92 -3.81
C SER A 15 -7.23 -6.92 -3.07
N GLN A 16 -8.21 -6.32 -3.75
CA GLN A 16 -9.14 -5.37 -3.14
C GLN A 16 -9.94 -5.99 -1.99
N ILE A 17 -10.44 -7.21 -2.16
CA ILE A 17 -11.17 -7.93 -1.11
C ILE A 17 -10.23 -8.22 0.08
N LEU A 18 -9.04 -8.75 -0.18
CA LEU A 18 -8.06 -9.05 0.89
C LEU A 18 -7.60 -7.78 1.62
N MET A 19 -7.39 -6.68 0.90
CA MET A 19 -6.99 -5.40 1.50
C MET A 19 -8.12 -4.74 2.29
N THR A 20 -9.37 -5.20 2.14
CA THR A 20 -10.47 -4.76 2.99
C THR A 20 -10.20 -5.12 4.46
N PHE A 21 -9.58 -6.27 4.74
CA PHE A 21 -9.19 -6.66 6.10
C PHE A 21 -8.14 -5.71 6.72
N PHE A 22 -7.39 -4.99 5.88
CA PHE A 22 -6.41 -3.97 6.28
C PHE A 22 -6.97 -2.55 6.20
N ALA A 23 -8.31 -2.42 6.16
CA ALA A 23 -9.03 -1.17 5.97
C ALA A 23 -8.60 -0.35 4.73
N ASP A 24 -8.00 -0.96 3.71
CA ASP A 24 -7.49 -0.23 2.54
C ASP A 24 -7.82 -0.92 1.20
N PRO A 25 -9.11 -1.12 0.88
CA PRO A 25 -9.51 -1.88 -0.31
C PRO A 25 -9.00 -1.27 -1.62
N ASN A 26 -8.82 0.06 -1.70
CA ASN A 26 -8.36 0.75 -2.90
C ASN A 26 -6.85 1.06 -2.87
N ARG A 27 -6.08 0.35 -2.03
CA ARG A 27 -4.61 0.45 -1.98
C ARG A 27 -3.98 0.40 -3.36
N ASP A 28 -4.53 -0.41 -4.29
CA ASP A 28 -4.02 -0.54 -5.66
C ASP A 28 -3.97 0.79 -6.42
N ILE A 29 -4.89 1.72 -6.14
CA ILE A 29 -4.95 3.01 -6.83
C ILE A 29 -3.78 3.89 -6.41
N GLY A 30 -3.70 4.24 -5.12
CA GLY A 30 -2.66 5.11 -4.59
C GLY A 30 -1.28 4.48 -4.71
N HIS A 31 -1.16 3.18 -4.44
CA HIS A 31 0.10 2.46 -4.47
C HIS A 31 0.73 2.43 -5.88
N VAL A 32 -0.07 2.16 -6.91
CA VAL A 32 0.45 2.07 -8.30
C VAL A 32 0.60 3.47 -8.92
N MET A 33 -0.35 4.36 -8.69
CA MET A 33 -0.41 5.66 -9.39
C MET A 33 0.31 6.79 -8.66
N THR A 34 0.66 6.61 -7.39
CA THR A 34 1.41 7.58 -6.60
C THR A 34 2.71 6.98 -6.09
N HIS A 35 2.65 5.98 -5.21
CA HIS A 35 3.84 5.47 -4.52
C HIS A 35 4.91 4.94 -5.49
N HIS A 36 4.55 4.09 -6.46
CA HIS A 36 5.52 3.58 -7.45
C HIS A 36 6.16 4.68 -8.33
N ILE A 37 5.47 5.79 -8.56
CA ILE A 37 5.94 6.89 -9.40
C ILE A 37 6.80 7.88 -8.59
N PHE A 38 6.34 8.20 -7.38
CA PHE A 38 6.87 9.27 -6.53
C PHE A 38 7.60 8.76 -5.28
N LEU A 39 7.86 7.46 -5.17
CA LEU A 39 8.69 6.81 -4.16
C LEU A 39 9.90 7.67 -3.78
N ASP A 40 10.19 7.78 -2.49
CA ASP A 40 11.29 8.53 -1.91
C ASP A 40 11.22 10.06 -2.18
N THR A 41 10.04 10.58 -2.54
CA THR A 41 9.81 12.03 -2.70
C THR A 41 8.68 12.53 -1.81
N ALA A 42 8.58 13.85 -1.63
CA ALA A 42 7.54 14.46 -0.81
C ALA A 42 6.12 14.32 -1.40
N LYS A 43 5.99 13.92 -2.67
CA LYS A 43 4.72 13.67 -3.36
C LYS A 43 4.11 12.31 -3.05
N ASP A 44 4.89 11.40 -2.47
CA ASP A 44 4.41 10.09 -2.05
C ASP A 44 4.01 10.11 -0.58
N SER A 45 2.74 9.81 -0.30
CA SER A 45 2.25 9.73 1.08
C SER A 45 2.86 8.55 1.84
N ASP A 46 3.25 7.47 1.14
CA ASP A 46 3.82 6.26 1.72
C ASP A 46 5.35 6.37 1.95
N THR A 47 5.98 7.50 1.58
CA THR A 47 7.39 7.77 1.85
C THR A 47 7.55 8.55 3.16
N PRO A 48 8.34 8.06 4.14
CA PRO A 48 8.65 8.82 5.34
C PRO A 48 9.47 10.06 5.05
N ARG A 49 9.08 11.19 5.64
CA ARG A 49 9.86 12.43 5.51
C ARG A 49 11.12 12.36 6.36
N ARG A 50 12.15 13.12 5.98
CA ARG A 50 13.37 13.22 6.79
C ARG A 50 13.03 13.69 8.21
N GLY A 51 13.42 12.89 9.21
CA GLY A 51 13.18 13.15 10.63
C GLY A 51 11.76 12.81 11.11
N GLU A 52 10.90 12.25 10.25
CA GLU A 52 9.57 11.82 10.64
C GLU A 52 9.64 10.54 11.49
N THR A 53 8.95 10.53 12.63
CA THR A 53 8.84 9.33 13.47
C THR A 53 7.83 8.36 12.88
N ILE A 54 7.95 7.09 13.21
CA ILE A 54 6.98 6.07 12.81
C ILE A 54 5.54 6.42 13.22
N TYR A 55 5.35 7.00 14.40
CA TYR A 55 4.01 7.34 14.90
C TYR A 55 3.34 8.44 14.09
N THR A 56 4.06 9.53 13.83
CA THR A 56 3.55 10.63 12.98
C THR A 56 3.35 10.18 11.54
N PHE A 57 4.26 9.32 11.04
CA PHE A 57 4.18 8.75 9.72
C PHE A 57 2.91 7.92 9.54
N ILE A 58 2.62 6.97 10.43
CA ILE A 58 1.49 6.04 10.29
C ILE A 58 0.18 6.81 10.08
N PHE A 59 -0.07 7.85 10.87
CA PHE A 59 -1.29 8.66 10.73
C PHE A 59 -1.29 9.45 9.42
N ARG A 60 -0.18 10.10 9.07
CA ARG A 60 -0.06 10.87 7.84
C ARG A 60 -0.21 9.99 6.60
N ALA A 61 0.48 8.86 6.55
CA ALA A 61 0.46 7.90 5.45
C ALA A 61 -0.92 7.27 5.30
N THR A 62 -1.59 6.94 6.41
CA THR A 62 -2.98 6.45 6.36
C THR A 62 -3.90 7.45 5.68
N LEU A 63 -3.93 8.70 6.14
CA LEU A 63 -4.78 9.74 5.55
C LEU A 63 -4.37 10.06 4.11
N GLY A 64 -3.07 10.15 3.86
CA GLY A 64 -2.51 10.42 2.53
C GLY A 64 -2.84 9.32 1.52
N SER A 65 -2.78 8.04 1.91
CA SER A 65 -3.10 6.92 1.03
C SER A 65 -4.56 6.96 0.55
N TYR A 66 -5.48 7.40 1.40
CA TYR A 66 -6.88 7.60 1.02
C TYR A 66 -7.06 8.83 0.13
N ASP A 67 -6.39 9.95 0.43
CA ASP A 67 -6.40 11.14 -0.42
C ASP A 67 -5.84 10.83 -1.81
N ASP A 68 -4.71 10.12 -1.89
CA ASP A 68 -4.08 9.71 -3.14
C ASP A 68 -5.03 8.81 -3.95
N ALA A 69 -5.68 7.83 -3.32
CA ALA A 69 -6.66 6.98 -4.00
C ALA A 69 -7.86 7.79 -4.53
N ILE A 70 -8.40 8.71 -3.74
CA ILE A 70 -9.53 9.57 -4.14
C ILE A 70 -9.14 10.48 -5.30
N ARG A 71 -7.99 11.15 -5.18
CA ARG A 71 -7.46 12.09 -6.18
C ARG A 71 -7.15 11.38 -7.50
N CYS A 72 -6.41 10.27 -7.45
CA CYS A 72 -6.06 9.49 -8.64
C CYS A 72 -7.29 8.90 -9.33
N GLU A 73 -8.29 8.43 -8.58
CA GLU A 73 -9.54 7.94 -9.17
C GLU A 73 -10.34 9.05 -9.82
N ALA A 74 -10.46 10.21 -9.17
CA ALA A 74 -11.12 11.38 -9.74
C ALA A 74 -10.43 11.86 -11.03
N GLU A 75 -9.10 11.87 -11.05
CA GLU A 75 -8.33 12.21 -12.25
C GLU A 75 -8.52 11.18 -13.37
N SER A 76 -8.49 9.88 -13.03
CA SER A 76 -8.76 8.80 -13.98
C SER A 76 -10.14 8.96 -14.63
N LEU A 77 -11.18 9.24 -13.84
CA LEU A 77 -12.54 9.48 -14.36
C LEU A 77 -12.58 10.69 -15.30
N ARG A 78 -11.94 11.80 -14.93
CA ARG A 78 -11.86 13.00 -15.79
C ARG A 78 -11.17 12.72 -17.13
N ARG A 79 -10.09 11.93 -17.13
CA ARG A 79 -9.40 11.49 -18.36
C ARG A 79 -10.29 10.65 -19.27
N HIS A 80 -11.31 9.98 -18.72
CA HIS A 80 -12.34 9.26 -19.46
C HIS A 80 -13.58 10.11 -19.78
N GLY A 81 -13.54 11.43 -19.56
CA GLY A 81 -14.68 12.33 -19.80
C GLY A 81 -15.82 12.18 -18.78
N LEU A 82 -15.57 11.56 -17.63
CA LEU A 82 -16.55 11.33 -16.58
C LEU A 82 -16.35 12.32 -15.42
N SER A 83 -17.45 12.67 -14.75
CA SER A 83 -17.40 13.42 -13.49
C SER A 83 -16.74 12.58 -12.38
N PRO A 84 -15.96 13.18 -11.46
CA PRO A 84 -15.50 12.50 -10.24
C PRO A 84 -16.62 11.88 -9.40
N TRP A 85 -17.85 12.40 -9.52
CA TRP A 85 -19.02 11.88 -8.80
C TRP A 85 -19.74 10.74 -9.53
N ASN A 86 -19.24 10.31 -10.70
CA ASN A 86 -19.84 9.23 -11.48
C ASN A 86 -19.94 7.94 -10.65
N TRP A 87 -21.03 7.19 -10.78
CA TRP A 87 -21.29 5.94 -10.07
C TRP A 87 -20.18 4.88 -10.24
N ARG A 88 -19.36 4.99 -11.30
CA ARG A 88 -18.19 4.13 -11.53
C ARG A 88 -17.00 4.44 -10.61
N ASN A 89 -17.06 5.51 -9.82
CA ASN A 89 -16.01 5.86 -8.87
C ASN A 89 -15.84 4.74 -7.85
N ARG A 90 -14.64 4.13 -7.85
CA ARG A 90 -14.30 2.99 -6.99
C ARG A 90 -14.28 3.34 -5.50
N ASN A 91 -14.27 4.61 -5.13
CA ASN A 91 -14.32 5.03 -3.73
C ASN A 91 -15.67 4.70 -3.06
N TYR A 92 -16.78 4.68 -3.82
CA TYR A 92 -18.07 4.24 -3.28
C TYR A 92 -18.04 2.77 -2.89
N GLN A 93 -17.41 1.92 -3.71
CA GLN A 93 -17.22 0.51 -3.40
C GLN A 93 -16.32 0.32 -2.18
N GLN A 94 -15.27 1.15 -2.01
CA GLN A 94 -14.41 1.10 -0.83
C GLN A 94 -15.20 1.35 0.46
N VAL A 95 -16.05 2.38 0.50
CA VAL A 95 -16.89 2.65 1.69
C VAL A 95 -17.76 1.45 2.01
N LEU A 96 -18.39 0.82 1.01
CA LEU A 96 -19.19 -0.38 1.21
C LEU A 96 -18.34 -1.54 1.77
N LEU A 97 -17.18 -1.82 1.16
CA LEU A 97 -16.30 -2.90 1.60
C LEU A 97 -15.83 -2.73 3.05
N LEU A 98 -15.51 -1.50 3.46
CA LEU A 98 -15.11 -1.19 4.84
C LEU A 98 -16.22 -1.46 5.86
N LEU A 99 -17.50 -1.39 5.46
CA LEU A 99 -18.65 -1.67 6.33
C LEU A 99 -19.04 -3.15 6.32
N VAL A 100 -18.75 -3.89 5.26
CA VAL A 100 -19.17 -5.29 5.12
C VAL A 100 -18.58 -6.17 6.22
N ILE A 101 -17.26 -6.11 6.47
CA ILE A 101 -16.63 -7.01 7.45
C ILE A 101 -17.15 -6.73 8.88
N PRO A 102 -17.11 -5.48 9.40
CA PRO A 102 -17.69 -5.19 10.70
C PRO A 102 -19.19 -5.49 10.77
N GLY A 103 -19.94 -5.21 9.69
CA GLY A 103 -21.37 -5.46 9.62
C GLY A 103 -21.73 -6.95 9.69
N VAL A 104 -20.99 -7.81 8.98
CA VAL A 104 -21.17 -9.27 9.06
C VAL A 104 -20.82 -9.79 10.45
N CYS A 105 -19.70 -9.36 11.03
CA CYS A 105 -19.35 -9.71 12.41
C CYS A 105 -20.41 -9.22 13.41
N GLY A 106 -20.95 -8.02 13.21
CA GLY A 106 -22.02 -7.45 14.01
C GLY A 106 -23.34 -8.20 13.90
N TYR A 107 -23.69 -8.65 12.70
CA TYR A 107 -24.90 -9.43 12.48
C TYR A 107 -24.88 -10.77 13.23
N PHE A 108 -23.74 -11.47 13.24
CA PHE A 108 -23.62 -12.77 13.91
C PHE A 108 -23.23 -12.68 15.40
N GLY A 109 -22.43 -11.70 15.78
CA GLY A 109 -21.83 -11.58 17.12
C GLY A 109 -22.25 -10.33 17.90
N GLY A 110 -23.19 -9.54 17.39
CA GLY A 110 -23.68 -8.32 18.01
C GLY A 110 -22.68 -7.16 17.98
N MET A 111 -23.04 -6.06 18.66
CA MET A 111 -22.24 -4.83 18.74
C MET A 111 -20.77 -5.07 19.14
N PRO A 112 -20.45 -5.92 20.15
CA PRO A 112 -19.05 -6.16 20.53
C PRO A 112 -18.21 -6.74 19.39
N ALA A 113 -18.75 -7.70 18.63
CA ALA A 113 -18.06 -8.30 17.49
C ALA A 113 -17.84 -7.29 16.35
N MET A 114 -18.82 -6.41 16.09
CA MET A 114 -18.66 -5.33 15.11
C MET A 114 -17.52 -4.39 15.50
N VAL A 115 -17.52 -3.91 16.75
CA VAL A 115 -16.50 -2.97 17.24
C VAL A 115 -15.11 -3.61 17.21
N PHE A 116 -15.01 -4.88 17.66
CA PHE A 116 -13.75 -5.62 17.62
C PHE A 116 -13.23 -5.80 16.19
N ALA A 117 -14.09 -6.15 15.24
CA ALA A 117 -13.71 -6.30 13.82
C ALA A 117 -13.21 -4.96 13.24
N ALA A 118 -13.92 -3.86 13.48
CA ALA A 118 -13.50 -2.53 13.05
C ALA A 118 -12.15 -2.10 13.66
N ALA A 119 -11.95 -2.37 14.95
CA ALA A 119 -10.69 -2.08 15.65
C ALA A 119 -9.54 -2.94 15.11
N ALA A 120 -9.76 -4.23 14.83
CA ALA A 120 -8.77 -5.12 14.25
C ALA A 120 -8.37 -4.67 12.83
N MET A 121 -9.34 -4.28 12.00
CA MET A 121 -9.08 -3.72 10.66
C MET A 121 -8.24 -2.45 10.73
N MET A 122 -8.60 -1.51 11.60
CA MET A 122 -7.84 -0.28 11.79
C MET A 122 -6.43 -0.56 12.31
N THR A 123 -6.29 -1.45 13.29
CA THR A 123 -4.98 -1.87 13.80
C THR A 123 -4.12 -2.46 12.68
N SER A 124 -4.72 -3.28 11.81
CA SER A 124 -4.04 -3.87 10.65
C SER A 124 -3.59 -2.81 9.63
N LYS A 125 -4.38 -1.74 9.42
CA LYS A 125 -3.98 -0.57 8.63
C LYS A 125 -2.76 0.12 9.23
N LEU A 126 -2.73 0.34 10.55
CA LEU A 126 -1.59 0.98 11.21
C LEU A 126 -0.32 0.13 11.08
N PHE A 127 -0.42 -1.20 11.19
CA PHE A 127 0.70 -2.11 10.93
C PHE A 127 1.16 -2.06 9.47
N LEU A 128 0.23 -2.00 8.51
CA LEU A 128 0.57 -1.85 7.09
C LEU A 128 1.42 -0.60 6.86
N GLU A 129 1.05 0.53 7.44
CA GLU A 129 1.86 1.75 7.34
C GLU A 129 3.19 1.64 8.10
N ALA A 130 3.21 0.95 9.24
CA ALA A 130 4.48 0.67 9.92
C ALA A 130 5.45 -0.09 9.00
N PHE A 131 4.96 -1.06 8.21
CA PHE A 131 5.79 -1.75 7.22
C PHE A 131 6.30 -0.80 6.12
N ASN A 132 5.44 0.08 5.58
CA ASN A 132 5.87 1.10 4.62
C ASN A 132 6.98 1.99 5.20
N TYR A 133 6.85 2.39 6.47
CA TYR A 133 7.88 3.17 7.15
C TYR A 133 9.22 2.44 7.13
N PHE A 134 9.26 1.18 7.54
CA PHE A 134 10.49 0.40 7.57
C PHE A 134 11.09 0.15 6.18
N GLN A 135 10.26 0.06 5.15
CA GLN A 135 10.73 -0.14 3.77
C GLN A 135 11.35 1.12 3.14
N HIS A 136 11.03 2.31 3.65
CA HIS A 136 11.35 3.59 2.98
C HIS A 136 12.00 4.65 3.89
N TYR A 137 12.16 4.41 5.19
CA TYR A 137 12.70 5.43 6.09
C TYR A 137 14.14 5.82 5.72
N GLY A 138 14.44 7.11 5.81
CA GLY A 138 15.80 7.63 5.59
C GLY A 138 16.24 7.68 4.13
N LEU A 139 15.42 7.23 3.18
CA LEU A 139 15.69 7.27 1.75
C LEU A 139 15.02 8.49 1.11
N VAL A 140 15.74 9.19 0.25
CA VAL A 140 15.26 10.40 -0.43
C VAL A 140 15.77 10.40 -1.85
N ARG A 141 14.88 10.66 -2.80
CA ARG A 141 15.12 10.76 -4.23
C ARG A 141 14.81 12.17 -4.71
N VAL A 142 15.60 12.64 -5.67
CA VAL A 142 15.31 13.90 -6.37
C VAL A 142 14.08 13.70 -7.26
N GLU A 143 13.09 14.59 -7.17
CA GLU A 143 11.89 14.50 -8.00
C GLU A 143 12.23 14.46 -9.49
N GLY A 144 11.62 13.52 -10.22
CA GLY A 144 11.85 13.32 -11.66
C GLY A 144 13.09 12.48 -12.00
N ALA A 145 13.99 12.20 -11.05
CA ALA A 145 15.09 11.26 -11.26
C ALA A 145 14.57 9.81 -11.31
N PRO A 146 15.23 8.88 -12.03
CA PRO A 146 14.82 7.48 -12.05
C PRO A 146 14.94 6.82 -10.66
N VAL A 147 14.11 5.81 -10.42
CA VAL A 147 14.29 4.89 -9.27
C VAL A 147 15.54 4.05 -9.53
N LEU A 148 16.39 3.90 -8.51
CA LEU A 148 17.69 3.23 -8.58
C LEU A 148 17.83 2.32 -7.37
N LYS A 149 18.82 1.42 -7.41
CA LYS A 149 19.00 0.38 -6.39
C LYS A 149 19.07 0.88 -4.94
N HIS A 150 19.49 2.13 -4.73
CA HIS A 150 19.62 2.73 -3.41
C HIS A 150 18.35 3.44 -2.89
N HIS A 151 17.26 3.47 -3.65
CA HIS A 151 16.00 4.13 -3.30
C HIS A 151 14.98 3.20 -2.64
N THR A 152 15.43 2.05 -2.11
CA THR A 152 14.62 1.18 -1.25
C THR A 152 15.54 0.32 -0.39
N TRP A 153 15.06 -0.11 0.77
CA TRP A 153 15.76 -1.12 1.55
C TRP A 153 15.49 -2.55 1.04
N ASN A 154 16.51 -3.40 1.11
CA ASN A 154 16.40 -4.85 0.98
C ASN A 154 16.45 -5.53 2.34
N HIS A 155 15.75 -6.65 2.49
CA HIS A 155 15.84 -7.45 3.71
C HIS A 155 16.12 -8.92 3.39
N LEU A 156 17.41 -9.29 3.29
CA LEU A 156 17.80 -10.62 2.83
C LEU A 156 17.90 -11.70 3.93
N GLY A 157 17.47 -11.41 5.16
CA GLY A 157 17.48 -12.35 6.29
C GLY A 157 16.67 -13.64 6.05
N ALA A 158 17.23 -14.78 6.47
CA ALA A 158 16.67 -16.12 6.20
C ALA A 158 15.26 -16.36 6.76
N VAL A 159 14.88 -15.63 7.81
CA VAL A 159 13.54 -15.72 8.43
C VAL A 159 12.56 -14.74 7.78
N VAL A 160 13.00 -13.51 7.51
CA VAL A 160 12.12 -12.43 7.06
C VAL A 160 11.74 -12.58 5.60
N ARG A 161 12.62 -13.14 4.74
CA ARG A 161 12.31 -13.38 3.32
C ARG A 161 11.12 -14.34 3.12
N PRO A 162 11.08 -15.54 3.73
CA PRO A 162 9.90 -16.41 3.61
C PRO A 162 8.63 -15.79 4.21
N LEU A 163 8.74 -15.12 5.37
CA LEU A 163 7.59 -14.49 6.03
C LEU A 163 7.02 -13.33 5.20
N GLY A 164 7.89 -12.54 4.57
CA GLY A 164 7.53 -11.47 3.65
C GLY A 164 7.13 -11.97 2.25
N VAL A 165 7.18 -13.28 1.99
CA VAL A 165 6.88 -13.87 0.68
C VAL A 165 7.72 -13.17 -0.41
N GLU A 166 9.01 -12.99 -0.14
CA GLU A 166 10.00 -12.31 -0.98
C GLU A 166 9.75 -10.82 -1.27
N ILE A 167 8.70 -10.18 -0.72
CA ILE A 167 8.49 -8.72 -0.85
C ILE A 167 9.65 -7.90 -0.26
N THR A 168 10.48 -8.55 0.55
CA THR A 168 11.73 -8.05 1.10
C THR A 168 12.78 -7.73 0.04
N ASN A 169 12.67 -8.25 -1.18
CA ASN A 169 13.43 -7.81 -2.35
C ASN A 169 12.75 -6.56 -2.96
N HIS A 170 12.42 -5.60 -2.11
CA HIS A 170 11.52 -4.49 -2.42
C HIS A 170 12.07 -3.62 -3.55
N ILE A 171 13.40 -3.52 -3.66
CA ILE A 171 14.03 -2.80 -4.76
C ILE A 171 13.70 -3.38 -6.12
N ASN A 172 13.75 -4.70 -6.26
CA ASN A 172 13.51 -5.35 -7.53
C ASN A 172 12.03 -5.20 -7.93
N HIS A 173 11.14 -5.22 -6.93
CA HIS A 173 9.72 -4.88 -7.10
C HIS A 173 9.50 -3.43 -7.55
N HIS A 174 10.27 -2.47 -7.04
CA HIS A 174 10.16 -1.06 -7.45
C HIS A 174 10.83 -0.75 -8.79
N LEU A 175 11.77 -1.58 -9.23
CA LEU A 175 12.32 -1.52 -10.59
C LEU A 175 11.35 -2.09 -11.62
N ASP A 176 10.67 -3.20 -11.31
CA ASP A 176 9.59 -3.76 -12.13
C ASP A 176 8.51 -4.42 -11.24
N SER A 177 7.44 -3.66 -11.01
CA SER A 177 6.32 -4.08 -10.16
C SER A 177 5.45 -5.17 -10.77
N HIS A 178 5.65 -5.51 -12.05
CA HIS A 178 5.00 -6.63 -12.70
C HIS A 178 5.73 -7.96 -12.50
N THR A 179 6.97 -7.94 -11.99
CA THR A 179 7.69 -9.16 -11.61
C THR A 179 6.86 -9.95 -10.60
N LYS A 180 6.86 -11.28 -10.73
CA LYS A 180 6.14 -12.14 -9.78
C LYS A 180 6.95 -12.35 -8.53
N PHE A 181 6.29 -12.56 -7.39
CA PHE A 181 7.00 -12.60 -6.10
C PHE A 181 8.09 -13.69 -6.08
N TYR A 182 7.82 -14.84 -6.72
CA TYR A 182 8.75 -15.96 -6.82
C TYR A 182 9.86 -15.75 -7.86
N ASP A 183 9.72 -14.76 -8.74
CA ASP A 183 10.73 -14.34 -9.73
C ASP A 183 11.56 -13.15 -9.24
N LEU A 184 11.22 -12.55 -8.08
CA LEU A 184 11.97 -11.45 -7.49
C LEU A 184 13.39 -11.90 -7.16
N LYS A 185 14.36 -11.12 -7.59
CA LYS A 185 15.78 -11.42 -7.39
C LYS A 185 16.31 -10.63 -6.20
N PRO A 186 17.05 -11.28 -5.28
CA PRO A 186 17.88 -10.58 -4.32
C PRO A 186 18.83 -9.62 -5.00
N GLU A 187 19.01 -8.43 -4.42
CA GLU A 187 19.97 -7.43 -4.89
C GLU A 187 20.95 -7.15 -3.73
N PRO A 188 22.02 -7.98 -3.58
CA PRO A 188 22.94 -7.89 -2.44
C PRO A 188 23.69 -6.56 -2.36
N ASP A 189 23.93 -5.93 -3.51
CA ASP A 189 24.64 -4.65 -3.61
C ASP A 189 23.75 -3.44 -3.28
N ALA A 190 22.44 -3.64 -3.12
CA ALA A 190 21.51 -2.59 -2.71
C ALA A 190 21.53 -2.43 -1.17
N PRO A 191 21.15 -1.25 -0.65
CA PRO A 191 21.11 -1.00 0.79
C PRO A 191 20.28 -2.06 1.51
N GLN A 192 20.88 -2.72 2.49
CA GLN A 192 20.17 -3.66 3.34
C GLN A 192 19.56 -2.87 4.49
N MET A 193 18.28 -3.12 4.77
CA MET A 193 17.64 -2.63 5.96
C MET A 193 18.53 -3.01 7.15
N PRO A 194 18.88 -2.06 8.02
CA PRO A 194 19.53 -2.35 9.28
C PRO A 194 18.55 -3.21 10.11
N SER A 195 18.64 -4.52 9.99
CA SER A 195 17.90 -5.42 10.87
C SER A 195 18.65 -5.53 12.20
N LEU A 196 17.91 -5.82 13.27
CA LEU A 196 18.48 -6.56 14.40
C LEU A 196 18.94 -7.95 13.94
#